data_AF-A0A5K1GSB7-F1
#
_entry.id   AF-A0A5K1GSB7-F1
#
_cell.length_a   1.000
_cell.length_b   1.000
_cell.length_c   1.000
_cell.angle_alpha   90.00
_cell.angle_beta   90.00
_cell.angle_gamma   90.00
#
_symmetry.space_group_name_H-M   'P 1'
#
loop_
_entity.id
_entity.type
_entity.pdbx_description
1 polymer ?
#
loop_
_entity_poly.entity_id
_entity_poly.type
_entity_poly.pdbx_seq_one_letter_code
_entity_poly.pdbx_strand_id
1 'polypeptide(L)' 'VVSVGFIRTYKSVEEIPSRVEFGGTIRSLSSEGLSLLTKRIRE' A
#
# COMPACT_ATOMS: atom_id res chain seq x y z
N VAL A 1 -6.42 -1.42 -10.92
CA VAL A 1 -4.97 -1.69 -10.80
C VAL A 1 -4.49 -1.19 -9.45
N VAL A 2 -3.66 -1.99 -8.78
CA VAL A 2 -2.98 -1.61 -7.53
C VAL A 2 -1.48 -1.76 -7.79
N SER A 3 -0.71 -0.71 -7.52
CA SER A 3 0.74 -0.73 -7.67
C SER A 3 1.41 -0.30 -6.36
N VAL A 4 2.40 -1.06 -5.90
CA VAL A 4 3.28 -0.65 -4.81
C VAL A 4 4.45 0.10 -5.43
N GLY A 5 4.59 1.37 -5.08
CA GLY A 5 5.65 2.25 -5.59
C GLY A 5 6.87 2.29 -4.68
N PHE A 6 6.68 2.14 -3.37
CA PHE A 6 7.78 1.99 -2.43
C PHE A 6 7.39 1.15 -1.22
N ILE A 7 8.43 0.56 -0.62
CA ILE A 7 8.39 -0.06 0.69
C ILE A 7 9.50 0.60 1.50
N ARG A 8 9.17 1.15 2.66
CA ARG A 8 10.12 1.84 3.54
C ARG A 8 10.11 1.18 4.91
N THR A 9 11.28 0.90 5.44
CA THR A 9 11.48 0.46 6.82
C THR A 9 12.27 1.52 7.57
N TYR A 10 11.99 1.71 8.86
CA TYR A 10 12.66 2.70 9.70
C TYR A 10 13.61 2.06 10.70
N LYS A 11 14.52 1.19 10.24
CA LYS A 11 15.59 0.59 11.06
C LYS A 11 16.79 0.16 10.22
N SER A 12 17.90 -0.09 10.92
CA SER A 12 19.12 -0.68 10.35
C SER A 12 18.92 -2.14 9.97
N VAL A 13 19.76 -2.67 9.07
CA VAL A 13 19.61 -3.97 8.40
C VAL A 13 19.64 -5.17 9.36
N GLU A 14 20.25 -5.00 10.53
CA GLU A 14 20.46 -6.06 11.53
C GLU A 14 19.32 -6.19 12.55
N GLU A 15 18.30 -5.34 12.47
CA GLU A 15 17.22 -5.29 13.46
C GLU A 15 15.84 -5.45 12.81
N ILE A 16 14.95 -6.21 13.44
CA ILE A 16 13.57 -6.35 12.97
C ILE A 16 12.87 -4.98 13.07
N PRO A 17 12.37 -4.42 11.95
CA PRO A 17 11.74 -3.11 11.94
C PRO A 17 10.42 -3.13 12.70
N SER A 18 10.21 -2.13 13.55
CA SER A 18 8.96 -1.95 14.31
C SER A 18 7.81 -1.43 13.44
N ARG A 19 8.12 -0.83 12.29
CA ARG A 19 7.15 -0.33 11.32
C ARG A 19 7.68 -0.50 9.90
N VAL A 20 6.78 -0.91 9.02
CA VAL A 20 6.95 -0.91 7.57
C VAL A 20 5.88 -0.01 6.96
N GLU A 21 6.30 0.91 6.09
CA GLU A 21 5.40 1.79 5.35
C GLU A 21 5.38 1.39 3.88
N PHE A 22 4.17 1.25 3.35
CA PHE A 22 3.92 0.97 1.94
C PHE A 22 3.30 2.20 1.30
N GLY A 23 3.83 2.60 0.15
CA GLY A 23 3.24 3.65 -0.67
C GLY A 23 3.00 3.17 -2.08
N GLY A 24 1.93 3.64 -2.70
CA GLY A 24 1.49 3.10 -3.97
C GLY A 24 0.37 3.90 -4.61
N THR A 25 -0.21 3.34 -5.66
CA THR A 25 -1.34 3.95 -6.38
C THR A 25 -2.44 2.92 -6.59
N ILE A 26 -3.68 3.37 -6.42
CA ILE A 26 -4.88 2.62 -6.77
C ILE A 26 -5.55 3.36 -7.93
N ARG A 27 -5.83 2.65 -9.01
CA ARG A 27 -6.50 3.22 -10.19
C ARG A 27 -7.64 2.33 -10.64
N SER A 28 -8.76 2.94 -10.99
CA SER A 28 -9.94 2.32 -11.57
C SER A 28 -10.49 3.23 -12.66
N LEU A 29 -11.16 2.67 -13.66
CA LEU A 29 -11.86 3.44 -14.69
C LEU A 29 -13.20 4.00 -14.20
N SER A 30 -13.74 3.46 -13.10
CA SER A 30 -14.97 3.95 -12.46
C SER A 30 -14.76 4.26 -10.98
N SER A 31 -15.58 5.16 -10.45
CA SER A 31 -15.67 5.52 -9.04
C SER A 31 -16.03 4.34 -8.15
N GLU A 32 -16.97 3.50 -8.60
CA GLU A 32 -17.44 2.32 -7.87
C GLU A 32 -16.30 1.30 -7.73
N GLY A 33 -15.55 1.09 -8.81
CA GLY A 33 -14.38 0.22 -8.80
C GLY A 33 -13.27 0.76 -7.89
N LEU A 34 -13.05 2.08 -7.85
CA LEU A 34 -12.06 2.69 -6.96
C LEU A 34 -12.45 2.51 -5.48
N SER A 35 -13.73 2.72 -5.17
CA SER A 35 -14.29 2.52 -3.82
C SER A 35 -14.15 1.07 -3.36
N LEU A 36 -14.51 0.11 -4.24
CA LEU A 36 -14.37 -1.31 -3.95
C LEU A 36 -12.91 -1.71 -3.69
N LEU A 37 -11.98 -1.28 -4.55
CA LEU A 37 -10.56 -1.56 -4.38
C LEU A 37 -10.00 -0.97 -3.08
N THR A 38 -10.42 0.24 -2.72
CA THR A 38 -10.02 0.90 -1.47
C THR A 38 -10.55 0.16 -0.25
N LYS A 39 -11.79 -0.35 -0.31
CA LYS A 39 -12.38 -1.17 0.76
C LYS A 39 -11.58 -2.46 0.98
N ARG A 40 -11.30 -3.20 -0.08
CA ARG A 40 -10.59 -4.49 -0.01
C ARG A 40 -9.15 -4.40 0.49
N ILE A 41 -8.48 -3.26 0.30
CA ILE A 41 -7.11 -3.05 0.82
C ILE A 41 -7.10 -2.84 2.34
N ARG A 42 -8.24 -2.45 2.92
CA ARG A 42 -8.39 -2.23 4.37
C ARG A 42 -8.93 -3.45 5.11
N GLU A 43 -9.42 -4.45 4.40
CA GLU A 43 -9.82 -5.76 4.93
C GLU A 43 -8.58 -6.60 5.26
#